data_AF-A0A9D4QL03-F1
#
_entry.id   AF-A0A9D4QL03-F1
#
_cell.length_a   1.000
_cell.length_b   1.000
_cell.length_c   1.000
_cell.angle_alpha   90.00
_cell.angle_beta   90.00
_cell.angle_gamma   90.00
#
_symmetry.space_group_name_H-M   'P 1'
#
loop_
_entity.id
_entity.type
_entity.pdbx_description
1 polymer ?
#
loop_
_entity_poly.entity_id
_entity_poly.type
_entity_poly.pdbx_seq_one_letter_code
_entity_poly.pdbx_strand_id
1 'polypeptide(L)'
;MDELAESLKQYKDRLENDNQKHQNISHKRETANCGDSNSVCIDPVTPSNVKEEYSHLNETVVKTSDYSYVHLDKFCTNNRIERRKFIKNLRLSKPIMLYRVAYGGSKGTLNFIWSVPVGQTEDKTSRNMKVISNFRRSSDVLKQGYETRIY
;
A
#
# COMPACT_ATOMS: atom_id res chain seq x y z
N MET A 1 -33.04 3.49 -23.79
CA MET A 1 -31.59 3.20 -23.92
C MET A 1 -30.77 4.42 -23.54
N ASP A 2 -31.16 5.62 -23.97
CA ASP A 2 -30.45 6.87 -23.66
C ASP A 2 -30.46 7.26 -22.17
N GLU A 3 -31.56 7.01 -21.46
CA GLU A 3 -31.70 7.30 -20.02
C GLU A 3 -30.74 6.49 -19.13
N LEU A 4 -30.47 5.23 -19.51
CA LEU A 4 -29.51 4.38 -18.81
C LEU A 4 -28.08 4.86 -19.06
N ALA A 5 -27.76 5.23 -20.31
CA ALA A 5 -26.45 5.76 -20.67
C ALA A 5 -26.15 7.07 -19.94
N GLU A 6 -27.15 7.95 -19.83
CA GLU A 6 -27.05 9.22 -19.12
C GLU A 6 -26.89 9.02 -17.61
N SER A 7 -27.64 8.09 -17.02
CA SER A 7 -27.50 7.71 -15.61
C SER A 7 -26.11 7.12 -15.30
N LEU A 8 -25.57 6.27 -16.19
CA LEU A 8 -24.22 5.71 -16.05
C LEU A 8 -23.14 6.78 -16.18
N LYS A 9 -23.34 7.76 -17.06
CA LYS A 9 -22.43 8.91 -17.22
C LYS A 9 -22.41 9.78 -15.96
N GLN A 10 -23.59 10.15 -15.43
CA GLN A 10 -23.68 10.90 -14.17
C GLN A 10 -23.04 10.15 -13.00
N TYR A 11 -23.21 8.83 -12.93
CA TYR A 11 -22.56 8.02 -11.91
C TYR A 11 -21.04 7.99 -12.05
N LYS A 12 -20.52 7.87 -13.27
CA LYS A 12 -19.09 7.96 -13.56
C LYS A 12 -18.52 9.33 -13.14
N ASP A 13 -19.18 10.42 -13.53
CA ASP A 13 -18.74 11.79 -13.23
C ASP A 13 -18.75 12.04 -11.71
N ARG A 14 -19.75 11.49 -11.00
CA ARG A 14 -19.78 11.51 -9.53
C ARG A 14 -18.60 10.76 -8.92
N LEU A 15 -18.30 9.55 -9.40
CA LEU A 15 -17.16 8.76 -8.90
C LEU A 15 -15.82 9.46 -9.16
N GLU A 16 -15.66 10.09 -10.32
CA GLU A 16 -14.46 10.88 -10.65
C GLU A 16 -14.33 12.10 -9.74
N ASN A 17 -15.42 12.84 -9.51
CA ASN A 17 -15.45 13.96 -8.57
C ASN A 17 -15.16 13.54 -7.13
N ASP A 18 -15.76 12.44 -6.67
CA ASP A 18 -15.51 11.90 -5.34
C ASP A 18 -14.05 11.44 -5.21
N ASN A 19 -13.47 10.86 -6.26
CA ASN A 19 -12.06 10.47 -6.30
C ASN A 19 -11.12 11.68 -6.27
N GLN A 20 -11.39 12.74 -7.04
CA GLN A 20 -10.61 13.98 -7.03
C GLN A 20 -10.67 14.66 -5.67
N LYS A 21 -11.88 14.77 -5.09
CA LYS A 21 -12.06 15.28 -3.73
C LYS A 21 -11.26 14.46 -2.72
N HIS A 22 -11.30 13.13 -2.81
CA HIS A 22 -10.53 12.27 -1.90
C HIS A 22 -9.02 12.35 -2.13
N GLN A 23 -8.53 12.53 -3.36
CA GLN A 23 -7.11 12.80 -3.59
C GLN A 23 -6.69 14.11 -2.91
N ASN A 24 -7.47 15.17 -3.08
CA ASN A 24 -7.21 16.46 -2.44
C ASN A 24 -7.29 16.37 -0.91
N ILE A 25 -8.23 15.60 -0.37
CA ILE A 25 -8.34 15.32 1.08
C ILE A 25 -7.20 14.41 1.54
N SER A 26 -6.75 13.43 0.77
CA SER A 26 -5.59 12.57 1.10
C SER A 26 -4.28 13.36 1.10
N HIS A 27 -4.16 14.43 0.30
CA HIS A 27 -3.03 15.36 0.37
C HIS A 27 -3.13 16.30 1.59
N LYS A 28 -4.35 16.58 2.08
CA LYS A 28 -4.62 17.41 3.27
C LYS A 28 -4.67 16.66 4.60
N ARG A 29 -5.05 15.37 4.62
CA ARG A 29 -4.96 14.52 5.81
C ARG A 29 -3.49 14.28 6.07
N GLU A 30 -2.95 14.97 7.07
CA GLU A 30 -1.74 14.55 7.74
C GLU A 30 -1.85 13.06 8.02
N THR A 31 -1.05 12.29 7.29
CA THR A 31 -0.73 10.88 7.50
C THR A 31 -1.94 10.03 7.92
N ALA A 32 -2.53 9.30 6.97
CA ALA A 32 -3.54 8.28 7.26
C ALA A 32 -3.18 7.52 8.55
N ASN A 33 -4.08 7.54 9.55
CA ASN A 33 -3.84 6.98 10.88
C ASN A 33 -3.31 5.55 10.77
N CYS A 34 -1.98 5.41 10.83
CA CYS A 34 -1.29 4.14 10.97
C CYS A 34 -1.39 3.73 12.44
N GLY A 35 -2.57 3.30 12.87
CA GLY A 35 -2.68 2.52 14.10
C GLY A 35 -2.11 1.11 13.89
N ASP A 36 -1.69 0.47 14.97
CA ASP A 36 -1.10 -0.89 15.00
C ASP A 36 -1.97 -1.96 14.30
N SER A 37 -3.28 -1.70 14.13
CA SER A 37 -4.24 -2.60 13.48
C SER A 37 -4.13 -2.70 11.95
N ASN A 38 -3.34 -1.84 11.30
CA ASN A 38 -3.23 -1.79 9.83
C ASN A 38 -2.04 -2.56 9.26
N SER A 39 -1.22 -3.16 10.12
CA SER A 39 -0.06 -3.97 9.74
C SER A 39 -0.22 -5.44 10.12
N VAL A 40 0.19 -6.36 9.26
CA VAL A 40 0.20 -7.81 9.52
C VAL A 40 1.57 -8.37 9.17
N CYS A 41 2.22 -9.04 10.15
CA CYS A 41 3.44 -9.80 9.89
C CYS A 41 3.06 -11.10 9.19
N ILE A 42 3.75 -11.42 8.10
CA ILE A 42 3.56 -12.66 7.35
C ILE A 42 4.86 -13.46 7.43
N ASP A 43 4.75 -14.65 8.01
CA ASP A 43 5.87 -15.56 8.15
C ASP A 43 6.29 -16.13 6.78
N PRO A 44 7.61 -16.32 6.59
CA PRO A 44 8.14 -16.83 5.35
C PRO A 44 7.74 -18.29 5.15
N VAL A 45 7.70 -18.70 3.88
CA VAL A 45 7.68 -20.10 3.48
C VAL A 45 9.03 -20.47 2.87
N THR A 46 9.33 -21.76 2.76
CA THR A 46 10.53 -22.17 2.01
C THR A 46 10.44 -21.68 0.57
N PRO A 47 11.57 -21.33 -0.08
CA PRO A 47 11.56 -20.85 -1.46
C PRO A 47 10.84 -21.80 -2.44
N SER A 48 10.95 -23.12 -2.22
CA SER A 48 10.26 -24.16 -3.00
C SER A 48 8.73 -24.14 -2.84
N ASN A 49 8.22 -23.55 -1.77
CA ASN A 49 6.80 -23.50 -1.44
C ASN A 49 6.15 -22.16 -1.82
N VAL A 50 6.92 -21.23 -2.39
CA VAL A 50 6.36 -19.99 -2.96
C VAL A 50 5.60 -20.36 -4.23
N LYS A 51 4.30 -20.06 -4.26
CA LYS A 51 3.49 -20.32 -5.46
C LYS A 51 3.97 -19.48 -6.63
N GLU A 52 3.84 -20.02 -7.83
CA GLU A 52 4.25 -19.38 -9.08
C GLU A 52 3.61 -17.98 -9.27
N GLU A 53 2.36 -17.82 -8.83
CA GLU A 53 1.64 -16.53 -8.85
C GLU A 53 2.36 -15.41 -8.06
N TYR A 54 3.22 -15.75 -7.11
CA TYR A 54 4.03 -14.81 -6.33
C TYR A 54 5.49 -14.74 -6.78
N SER A 55 5.92 -15.48 -7.80
CA SER A 55 7.33 -15.58 -8.23
C SER A 55 7.98 -14.22 -8.46
N HIS A 56 7.36 -13.37 -9.29
CA HIS A 56 7.86 -12.05 -9.62
C HIS A 56 7.92 -11.11 -8.41
N LEU A 57 6.90 -11.17 -7.54
CA LEU A 57 6.87 -10.42 -6.29
C LEU A 57 7.98 -10.88 -5.34
N ASN A 58 8.15 -12.20 -5.23
CA ASN A 58 9.17 -12.81 -4.37
C ASN A 58 10.57 -12.39 -4.80
N GLU A 59 10.89 -12.47 -6.09
CA GLU A 59 12.17 -12.00 -6.62
C GLU A 59 12.40 -10.52 -6.31
N THR A 60 11.37 -9.68 -6.48
CA THR A 60 11.44 -8.26 -6.19
C THR A 60 11.79 -8.03 -4.72
N VAL A 61 11.10 -8.70 -3.81
CA VAL A 61 11.34 -8.59 -2.36
C VAL A 61 12.71 -9.15 -1.96
N VAL A 62 13.20 -10.18 -2.64
CA VAL A 62 14.54 -10.73 -2.38
C VAL A 62 15.63 -9.74 -2.76
N LYS A 63 15.48 -9.06 -3.91
CA LYS A 63 16.43 -8.05 -4.43
C LYS A 63 16.33 -6.71 -3.70
N THR A 64 15.18 -6.42 -3.11
CA THR A 64 14.93 -5.18 -2.36
C THR A 64 15.58 -5.27 -0.99
N SER A 65 16.19 -4.16 -0.54
CA SER A 65 16.78 -4.06 0.79
C SER A 65 15.70 -4.15 1.88
N ASP A 66 16.07 -4.64 3.05
CA ASP A 66 15.15 -4.71 4.17
C ASP A 66 14.62 -3.32 4.55
N TYR A 67 13.36 -3.29 5.00
CA TYR A 67 12.61 -2.07 5.30
C TYR A 67 12.33 -1.13 4.11
N SER A 68 12.67 -1.53 2.88
CA SER A 68 12.25 -0.82 1.68
C SER A 68 10.87 -1.32 1.21
N TYR A 69 9.99 -0.36 0.90
CA TYR A 69 8.61 -0.66 0.54
C TYR A 69 8.47 -1.15 -0.91
N VAL A 70 7.53 -2.06 -1.12
CA VAL A 70 7.08 -2.57 -2.42
C VAL A 70 5.57 -2.38 -2.50
N HIS A 71 5.12 -1.74 -3.58
CA HIS A 71 3.70 -1.50 -3.83
C HIS A 71 3.03 -2.76 -4.39
N LEU A 72 2.14 -3.40 -3.63
CA LEU A 72 1.54 -4.68 -4.03
C LEU A 72 0.65 -4.59 -5.26
N ASP A 73 -0.01 -3.45 -5.48
CA ASP A 73 -0.95 -3.33 -6.60
C ASP A 73 -0.26 -3.50 -7.98
N LYS A 74 1.07 -3.36 -8.07
CA LYS A 74 1.84 -3.63 -9.30
C LYS A 74 1.85 -5.12 -9.70
N PHE A 75 1.53 -6.00 -8.76
CA PHE A 75 1.52 -7.46 -8.94
C PHE A 75 0.10 -8.04 -8.91
N CYS A 76 -0.89 -7.21 -8.63
CA CYS A 76 -2.28 -7.63 -8.52
C CYS A 76 -3.01 -7.41 -9.85
N THR A 77 -4.01 -8.26 -10.12
CA THR A 77 -4.96 -8.01 -11.20
C THR A 77 -5.90 -6.86 -10.84
N ASN A 78 -6.49 -6.22 -11.86
CA ASN A 78 -7.53 -5.19 -11.65
C ASN A 78 -8.84 -5.78 -11.11
N ASN A 79 -9.01 -7.11 -11.15
CA ASN A 79 -10.17 -7.79 -10.61
C ASN A 79 -10.14 -7.76 -9.07
N ARG A 80 -11.16 -7.12 -8.47
CA ARG A 80 -11.26 -6.94 -7.02
C ARG A 80 -11.24 -8.25 -6.22
N ILE A 81 -11.87 -9.30 -6.73
CA ILE A 81 -11.97 -10.59 -6.04
C ILE A 81 -10.63 -11.32 -6.07
N GLU A 82 -9.99 -11.36 -7.23
CA GLU A 82 -8.66 -11.97 -7.41
C GLU A 82 -7.62 -11.22 -6.60
N ARG A 83 -7.59 -9.89 -6.66
CA ARG A 83 -6.72 -9.07 -5.81
C ARG A 83 -6.88 -9.38 -4.33
N ARG A 84 -8.13 -9.51 -3.86
CA ARG A 84 -8.40 -9.87 -2.46
C ARG A 84 -7.88 -11.28 -2.13
N LYS A 85 -8.05 -12.25 -3.02
CA LYS A 85 -7.54 -13.62 -2.86
C LYS A 85 -6.00 -13.63 -2.83
N PHE A 86 -5.36 -12.91 -3.75
CA PHE A 86 -3.91 -12.76 -3.84
C PHE A 86 -3.33 -12.20 -2.54
N ILE A 87 -3.86 -11.06 -2.05
CA ILE A 87 -3.37 -10.45 -0.81
C ILE A 87 -3.66 -11.32 0.42
N LYS A 88 -4.81 -12.01 0.47
CA LYS A 88 -5.17 -12.89 1.59
C LYS A 88 -4.24 -14.09 1.71
N ASN A 89 -3.79 -14.64 0.58
CA ASN A 89 -2.99 -15.85 0.51
C ASN A 89 -1.49 -15.58 0.31
N LEU A 90 -1.07 -14.33 0.44
CA LEU A 90 0.30 -13.88 0.24
C LEU A 90 1.26 -14.64 1.16
N ARG A 91 2.22 -15.35 0.56
CA ARG A 91 3.30 -16.06 1.24
C ARG A 91 4.57 -15.97 0.39
N LEU A 92 5.65 -15.43 0.95
CA LEU A 92 6.94 -15.21 0.27
C LEU A 92 8.07 -15.94 1.00
N SER A 93 9.25 -15.98 0.38
CA SER A 93 10.44 -16.62 0.95
C SER A 93 11.15 -15.81 2.04
N LYS A 94 10.85 -14.51 2.14
CA LYS A 94 11.31 -13.63 3.23
C LYS A 94 10.15 -13.30 4.18
N PRO A 95 10.41 -13.10 5.49
CA PRO A 95 9.43 -12.50 6.38
C PRO A 95 9.10 -11.08 5.88
N ILE A 96 7.82 -10.77 5.81
CA ILE A 96 7.36 -9.46 5.35
C ILE A 96 6.35 -8.85 6.32
N MET A 97 6.29 -7.53 6.31
CA MET A 97 5.20 -6.79 6.94
C MET A 97 4.25 -6.30 5.84
N LEU A 98 2.97 -6.65 5.93
CA LEU A 98 1.90 -6.14 5.07
C LEU A 98 1.24 -4.93 5.72
N TYR A 99 1.28 -3.79 5.04
CA TYR A 99 0.70 -2.55 5.48
C TYR A 99 -0.51 -2.16 4.62
N ARG A 100 -1.63 -1.80 5.26
CA ARG A 100 -2.89 -1.45 4.59
C ARG A 100 -3.33 -0.04 4.93
N VAL A 101 -3.49 0.79 3.90
CA VAL A 101 -3.96 2.18 4.06
C VAL A 101 -5.29 2.34 3.37
N ALA A 102 -6.34 2.69 4.12
CA ALA A 102 -7.60 3.11 3.53
C ALA A 102 -7.39 4.45 2.80
N TYR A 103 -7.47 4.43 1.46
CA TYR A 103 -7.24 5.61 0.64
C TYR A 103 -8.45 6.56 0.62
N GLY A 104 -9.61 6.11 1.14
CA GLY A 104 -10.88 6.83 1.05
C GLY A 104 -11.45 6.84 -0.38
N GLY A 105 -12.77 7.03 -0.51
CA GLY A 105 -13.45 7.05 -1.81
C GLY A 105 -13.46 5.70 -2.55
N SER A 106 -13.63 5.75 -3.89
CA SER A 106 -13.80 4.54 -4.71
C SER A 106 -12.49 3.78 -5.03
N LYS A 107 -11.33 4.38 -4.71
CA LYS A 107 -9.99 3.78 -4.93
C LYS A 107 -9.65 2.65 -3.95
N GLY A 108 -10.36 2.54 -2.83
CA GLY A 108 -10.24 1.41 -1.90
C GLY A 108 -9.02 1.49 -0.97
N THR A 109 -8.35 0.35 -0.76
CA THR A 109 -7.24 0.19 0.19
C THR A 109 -5.93 -0.01 -0.56
N LEU A 110 -4.93 0.83 -0.30
CA LEU A 110 -3.56 0.62 -0.77
C LEU A 110 -2.85 -0.43 0.08
N ASN A 111 -2.09 -1.30 -0.56
CA ASN A 111 -1.35 -2.37 0.12
C ASN A 111 0.15 -2.24 -0.20
N PHE A 112 0.97 -2.20 0.85
CA PHE A 112 2.42 -2.13 0.75
C PHE A 112 3.03 -3.29 1.53
N ILE A 113 4.18 -3.77 1.10
CA ILE A 113 4.99 -4.70 1.88
C ILE A 113 6.43 -4.23 2.00
N TRP A 114 7.13 -4.68 3.03
CA TRP A 114 8.60 -4.61 3.09
C TRP A 114 9.13 -5.87 3.77
N SER A 115 10.35 -6.28 3.41
CA SER A 115 11.02 -7.38 4.12
C SER A 115 11.56 -6.92 5.46
N VAL A 116 11.61 -7.85 6.41
CA VAL A 116 12.16 -7.65 7.75
C VAL A 116 13.37 -8.58 7.91
N PRO A 117 14.48 -8.15 8.54
CA PRO A 117 15.61 -9.04 8.79
C PRO A 117 15.20 -10.24 9.66
N VAL A 118 15.67 -11.43 9.30
CA VAL A 118 15.48 -12.65 10.10
C VAL A 118 16.37 -12.55 11.36
N GLY A 119 15.80 -12.81 12.54
CA GLY A 119 16.56 -12.85 13.80
C GLY A 119 16.45 -11.59 14.69
N GLN A 120 15.68 -10.57 14.31
CA GLN A 120 15.35 -9.44 15.20
C GLN A 120 13.98 -9.68 15.85
N THR A 121 13.96 -10.39 16.99
CA THR A 121 12.74 -10.71 17.74
C THR A 121 12.29 -9.58 18.67
N GLU A 122 13.20 -8.74 19.17
CA GLU A 122 12.87 -7.80 20.27
C GLU A 122 12.50 -6.37 19.81
N ASP A 123 12.65 -6.04 18.53
CA ASP A 123 12.55 -4.64 18.07
C ASP A 123 11.72 -4.43 16.79
N LYS A 124 10.89 -5.43 16.42
CA LYS A 124 10.05 -5.37 15.21
C LYS A 124 9.14 -4.14 15.23
N THR A 125 8.51 -3.85 16.35
CA THR A 125 7.56 -2.74 16.50
C THR A 125 8.27 -1.38 16.46
N SER A 126 9.43 -1.23 17.12
CA SER A 126 10.13 0.07 17.22
C SER A 126 10.78 0.50 15.90
N ARG A 127 11.39 -0.43 15.14
CA ARG A 127 11.98 -0.14 13.83
C ARG A 127 10.91 0.06 12.76
N ASN A 128 9.82 -0.70 12.80
CA ASN A 128 8.67 -0.46 11.92
C ASN A 128 8.05 0.92 12.18
N MET A 129 7.94 1.33 13.45
CA MET A 129 7.51 2.68 13.81
C MET A 129 8.48 3.75 13.31
N LYS A 130 9.80 3.50 13.32
CA LYS A 130 10.79 4.41 12.72
C LYS A 130 10.61 4.53 11.20
N VAL A 131 10.42 3.43 10.48
CA VAL A 131 10.18 3.44 9.03
C VAL A 131 8.89 4.20 8.71
N ILE A 132 7.79 3.91 9.42
CA ILE A 132 6.53 4.63 9.31
C ILE A 132 6.75 6.13 9.60
N SER A 133 7.48 6.48 10.67
CA SER A 133 7.78 7.88 11.01
C SER A 133 8.63 8.59 9.97
N ASN A 134 9.56 7.88 9.31
CA ASN A 134 10.37 8.43 8.22
C ASN A 134 9.52 8.68 6.97
N PHE A 135 8.57 7.80 6.65
CA PHE A 135 7.58 8.08 5.59
C PHE A 135 6.74 9.32 5.90
N ARG A 136 6.35 9.54 7.17
CA ARG A 136 5.65 10.77 7.59
C ARG A 136 6.54 11.99 7.36
N ARG A 137 7.78 11.95 7.85
CA ARG A 137 8.73 13.07 7.75
C ARG A 137 9.09 13.42 6.31
N SER A 138 9.29 12.43 5.43
CA SER A 138 9.56 12.68 4.00
C SER A 138 8.37 13.27 3.26
N SER A 139 7.14 12.94 3.66
CA SER A 139 5.92 13.61 3.19
C SER A 139 5.87 15.08 3.63
N ASP A 140 6.33 15.38 4.84
CA ASP A 140 6.32 16.75 5.40
C ASP A 140 7.43 17.63 4.80
N VAL A 141 8.62 17.08 4.53
CA VAL A 141 9.73 17.79 3.88
C VAL A 141 9.37 18.16 2.43
N LEU A 142 8.62 17.31 1.73
CA LEU A 142 8.10 17.65 0.40
C LEU A 142 7.12 18.83 0.45
N LYS A 143 6.34 19.00 1.51
CA LYS A 143 5.46 20.17 1.70
C LYS A 143 6.24 21.47 1.92
N GLN A 144 7.29 21.46 2.75
CA GLN A 144 8.15 22.63 2.95
C GLN A 144 8.91 23.08 1.70
N GLY A 145 9.28 22.14 0.82
CA GLY A 145 9.96 22.46 -0.44
C GLY A 145 9.11 23.25 -1.45
N TYR A 146 7.77 23.10 -1.42
CA TYR A 146 6.86 23.86 -2.29
C TYR A 146 6.48 25.23 -1.73
N GLU A 147 6.49 25.40 -0.40
CA GLU A 147 6.21 26.71 0.22
C GLU A 147 7.40 27.69 0.12
N THR A 148 8.61 27.20 -0.16
CA THR A 148 9.82 28.05 -0.22
C THR A 148 10.16 28.53 -1.66
N ARG A 149 9.34 28.20 -2.67
CA ARG A 149 9.54 28.61 -4.08
C ARG A 149 8.45 29.54 -4.61
N ILE A 150 7.94 30.42 -3.75
CA ILE A 150 7.19 31.60 -4.18
C ILE A 150 8.03 32.83 -3.76
N TYR A 151 8.95 33.21 -4.63
CA TYR A 151 9.45 34.58 -4.76
C TYR A 151 9.48 34.90 -6.25
#